data_AF-A0A699QAD9-F1
#
_entry.id   AF-A0A699QAD9-F1
#
_cell.length_a   1.000
_cell.length_b   1.000
_cell.length_c   1.000
_cell.angle_alpha   90.00
_cell.angle_beta   90.00
_cell.angle_gamma   90.00
#
_symmetry.space_group_name_H-M   'P 1'
#
loop_
_entity.id
_entity.type
_entity.pdbx_description
1 polymer ?
#
loop_
_entity_poly.entity_id
_entity_poly.type
_entity_poly.pdbx_seq_one_letter_code
_entity_poly.pdbx_strand_id
1 'polypeptide(L)' 'MMSMLPFSPPPSVANAYARVDKATSEFLSCPDWRINIGVCDTINFKPWLAKDYIKAVRGRLQHKNPNIQLLSLTVC' A
#
# COMPACT_ATOMS: atom_id res chain seq x y z
N MET A 1 -0.18 33.27 11.27
CA MET A 1 -0.79 31.94 11.44
C MET A 1 0.14 30.93 10.78
N MET A 2 0.96 30.25 11.57
CA MET A 2 1.96 29.30 11.05
C MET A 2 1.26 27.99 10.73
N SER A 3 1.33 27.59 9.45
CA SER A 3 0.80 26.34 8.92
C SER A 3 1.41 25.16 9.66
N MET A 4 0.57 24.34 10.31
CA MET A 4 0.97 23.05 10.86
C MET A 4 1.49 22.18 9.71
N LEU A 5 2.76 21.79 9.76
CA LEU A 5 3.27 20.71 8.94
C LEU A 5 2.44 19.45 9.27
N PRO A 6 1.96 18.70 8.26
CA PRO A 6 1.21 17.49 8.54
C PRO A 6 2.15 16.54 9.28
N PHE A 7 1.67 16.01 10.39
CA PHE A 7 2.38 15.03 11.20
C PHE A 7 2.95 13.94 10.28
N SER A 8 4.27 13.91 10.09
CA SER A 8 4.89 12.88 9.26
C SER A 8 4.48 11.52 9.83
N PRO A 9 3.85 10.65 9.02
CA PRO A 9 3.42 9.36 9.51
C PRO A 9 4.65 8.58 9.99
N PRO A 10 4.51 7.72 11.02
CA PRO A 10 5.62 6.89 11.46
C PRO A 10 6.19 6.09 10.28
N PRO A 11 7.51 5.82 10.25
CA PRO A 11 8.19 5.25 9.10
C PRO A 11 7.60 3.89 8.66
N SER A 12 7.02 3.13 9.59
CA SER A 12 6.29 1.90 9.29
C SER A 12 5.06 2.13 8.40
N VAL A 13 4.27 3.17 8.69
CA VAL A 13 3.09 3.57 7.94
C VAL A 13 3.50 4.09 6.57
N ALA A 14 4.47 4.99 6.51
CA ALA A 14 4.98 5.53 5.25
C ALA A 14 5.48 4.40 4.31
N ASN A 15 6.16 3.40 4.87
CA ASN A 15 6.66 2.25 4.11
C ASN A 15 5.52 1.36 3.59
N ALA A 16 4.44 1.17 4.34
CA ALA A 16 3.29 0.39 3.90
C ALA A 16 2.59 1.03 2.69
N TYR A 17 2.30 2.33 2.76
CA TYR A 17 1.70 3.07 1.65
C TYR A 17 2.58 3.06 0.40
N ALA A 18 3.88 3.34 0.54
CA ALA A 18 4.79 3.33 -0.60
C ALA A 18 4.90 1.94 -1.27
N ARG A 19 4.89 0.86 -0.49
CA ARG A 19 4.90 -0.51 -1.02
C ARG A 19 3.61 -0.86 -1.75
N VAL A 20 2.45 -0.51 -1.18
CA VAL A 20 1.14 -0.77 -1.77
C VAL A 20 0.91 0.08 -3.01
N ASP A 21 1.31 1.36 -3.01
CA ASP A 21 1.26 2.23 -4.19
C ASP A 21 2.10 1.65 -5.33
N LYS A 22 3.28 1.11 -5.02
CA LYS A 22 4.14 0.45 -6.01
C LYS A 22 3.51 -0.84 -6.55
N ALA A 23 2.92 -1.66 -5.68
CA ALA A 23 2.25 -2.91 -6.05
C ALA A 23 0.99 -2.69 -6.92
N THR A 24 0.40 -1.49 -6.83
CA THR A 24 -0.87 -1.13 -7.48
C THR A 24 -0.72 0.06 -8.41
N SER A 25 0.49 0.28 -8.94
CA SER A 25 0.79 1.42 -9.82
C SER A 25 -0.06 1.37 -11.10
N GLU A 26 -0.51 2.52 -11.58
CA GLU A 26 -1.28 2.63 -12.83
C GLU A 26 -0.50 2.21 -14.07
N PHE A 27 0.84 2.17 -13.98
CA PHE A 27 1.73 1.78 -15.06
C PHE A 27 1.94 0.26 -15.15
N LEU A 28 1.36 -0.51 -14.23
CA LEU A 28 1.40 -1.98 -14.27
C LEU A 28 0.34 -2.52 -15.22
N SER A 29 0.77 -3.27 -16.23
CA SER A 29 -0.12 -4.02 -17.13
C SER A 29 -0.65 -5.32 -16.48
N CYS A 30 0.13 -5.87 -15.55
CA CYS A 30 -0.14 -7.09 -14.79
C CYS A 30 0.39 -6.93 -13.36
N PRO A 31 -0.09 -7.72 -12.39
CA PRO A 31 0.42 -7.62 -11.03
C PRO A 31 1.90 -8.02 -10.93
N ASP A 32 2.65 -7.33 -10.08
CA ASP A 32 4.06 -7.64 -9.79
C ASP A 32 4.14 -8.60 -8.59
N TRP A 33 4.22 -9.90 -8.87
CA TRP A 33 4.25 -10.95 -7.84
C TRP A 33 5.44 -10.80 -6.90
N ARG A 34 6.57 -10.25 -7.36
CA ARG A 34 7.74 -10.05 -6.51
C ARG A 34 7.45 -9.01 -5.43
N ILE A 35 6.71 -7.95 -5.75
CA ILE A 35 6.29 -6.96 -4.76
C ILE A 35 5.19 -7.54 -3.85
N ASN A 36 4.20 -8.22 -4.41
CA ASN A 36 3.10 -8.80 -3.62
C ASN A 36 3.60 -9.81 -2.59
N ILE A 37 4.51 -10.71 -2.99
CA ILE A 37 5.15 -11.66 -2.07
C ILE A 37 5.96 -10.92 -1.00
N GLY A 38 6.72 -9.89 -1.38
CA GLY A 38 7.49 -9.09 -0.42
C GLY A 38 6.62 -8.35 0.62
N VAL A 39 5.40 -7.96 0.25
CA VAL A 39 4.39 -7.44 1.20
C VAL A 39 3.94 -8.54 2.15
N CYS A 40 3.58 -9.71 1.64
CA CYS A 40 3.17 -10.87 2.45
C CYS A 40 4.26 -11.27 3.44
N ASP A 41 5.51 -11.40 2.98
CA ASP A 41 6.66 -11.73 3.83
C ASP A 41 6.85 -10.70 4.93
N THR A 42 6.68 -9.40 4.62
CA THR A 42 6.79 -8.33 5.61
C THR A 42 5.71 -8.44 6.68
N ILE A 43 4.46 -8.70 6.28
CA ILE A 43 3.32 -8.84 7.21
C ILE A 43 3.46 -10.11 8.06
N ASN A 44 3.85 -11.23 7.45
CA ASN A 44 4.08 -12.49 8.14
C ASN A 44 5.23 -12.38 9.15
N PHE A 45 6.29 -11.65 8.82
CA PHE A 45 7.40 -11.39 9.73
C PHE A 45 7.07 -10.34 10.82
N LYS A 46 6.25 -9.34 10.48
CA LYS A 46 5.84 -8.24 11.39
C LYS A 46 4.33 -8.06 11.41
N PRO A 47 3.58 -8.93 12.10
CA PRO A 47 2.11 -8.92 12.08
C PRO A 47 1.49 -7.60 12.56
N TRP A 48 2.17 -6.86 13.45
CA TRP A 48 1.69 -5.56 13.93
C TRP A 48 1.61 -4.48 12.84
N LEU A 49 2.28 -4.68 11.69
CA LEU A 49 2.20 -3.78 10.54
C LEU A 49 0.95 -4.01 9.68
N ALA A 50 0.24 -5.14 9.84
CA ALA A 50 -0.89 -5.51 9.00
C ALA A 50 -1.96 -4.41 8.92
N LYS A 51 -2.22 -3.72 10.04
CA LYS A 51 -3.20 -2.62 10.10
C LYS A 51 -2.86 -1.48 9.15
N ASP A 52 -1.59 -1.16 8.96
CA ASP A 52 -1.17 -0.06 8.09
C ASP A 52 -1.22 -0.46 6.62
N TYR A 53 -0.88 -1.72 6.29
CA TYR A 53 -1.06 -2.27 4.96
C TYR A 53 -2.54 -2.35 4.55
N ILE A 54 -3.43 -2.80 5.43
CA ILE A 54 -4.88 -2.83 5.17
C ILE A 54 -5.42 -1.41 4.91
N LYS A 55 -4.97 -0.40 5.66
CA LYS A 55 -5.35 1.00 5.42
C LYS A 55 -4.88 1.50 4.06
N ALA A 56 -3.65 1.17 3.67
CA ALA A 56 -3.11 1.52 2.36
C ALA A 56 -3.91 0.85 1.23
N VAL A 57 -4.15 -0.46 1.32
CA VAL A 57 -4.96 -1.21 0.33
C VAL A 57 -6.38 -0.64 0.24
N ARG A 58 -7.04 -0.36 1.37
CA ARG A 58 -8.36 0.26 1.39
C ARG A 58 -8.37 1.62 0.67
N GLY A 59 -7.31 2.42 0.84
CA GLY A 59 -7.17 3.69 0.11
C GLY A 59 -7.10 3.48 -1.40
N ARG A 60 -6.40 2.44 -1.86
CA ARG A 60 -6.31 2.11 -3.29
C ARG A 60 -7.61 1.58 -3.87
N LEU A 61 -8.41 0.84 -3.10
CA LEU A 61 -9.75 0.39 -3.51
C LEU A 61 -10.72 1.55 -3.79
N GLN A 62 -10.49 2.74 -3.21
CA GLN A 62 -11.29 3.93 -3.46
C GLN A 62 -10.87 4.70 -4.73
N HIS A 63 -9.86 4.22 -5.47
CA HIS A 63 -9.35 4.87 -6.66
C HIS A 63 -10.32 4.74 -7.85
N LYS A 64 -10.40 5.76 -8.73
CA LYS A 64 -11.33 5.74 -9.89
C LYS A 64 -10.94 4.75 -11.00
N ASN A 65 -9.65 4.45 -11.10
CA ASN A 65 -9.10 3.53 -12.10
C ASN A 65 -9.40 2.07 -11.69
N PRO A 66 -10.16 1.30 -12.50
CA PRO A 66 -10.49 -0.09 -12.18
C PRO A 66 -9.27 -1.01 -12.16
N ASN A 67 -8.22 -0.71 -12.92
CA ASN A 67 -6.97 -1.49 -12.89
C ASN A 67 -6.30 -1.36 -11.52
N ILE A 68 -6.29 -0.16 -10.93
CA ILE A 68 -5.74 0.03 -9.58
C ILE A 68 -6.55 -0.78 -8.56
N GLN A 69 -7.89 -0.75 -8.64
CA GLN A 69 -8.74 -1.53 -7.74
C GLN A 69 -8.46 -3.04 -7.88
N LEU A 70 -8.37 -3.54 -9.11
CA LEU A 70 -8.08 -4.95 -9.39
C LEU A 70 -6.70 -5.37 -8.85
N LEU A 71 -5.67 -4.57 -9.11
CA LEU A 71 -4.33 -4.80 -8.57
C LEU A 71 -4.35 -4.79 -7.04
N SER A 72 -5.14 -3.91 -6.43
CA SER A 72 -5.28 -3.82 -4.96
C SER A 72 -5.92 -5.05 -4.35
N LEU A 73 -6.87 -5.70 -5.04
CA LEU A 73 -7.46 -6.98 -4.62
C LEU A 73 -6.49 -8.16 -4.82
N THR A 74 -5.43 -7.99 -5.62
CA THR A 74 -4.41 -9.01 -5.87
C THR A 74 -3.22 -8.89 -4.91
N VAL A 75 -3.05 -7.73 -4.27
CA VAL A 75 -2.20 -7.59 -3.09
C VAL A 75 -2.94 -8.27 -1.95
N CYS A 76 -2.44 -9.43 -1.53
CA CYS A 76 -3.09 -10.35 -0.59
C CYS A 76 -3.69 -9.69 0.65
#